data_AF-A0A6G3DEH4-F1
#
_entry.id   AF-A0A6G3DEH4-F1
#
_cell.length_a   1.000
_cell.length_b   1.000
_cell.length_c   1.000
_cell.angle_alpha   90.00
_cell.angle_beta   90.00
_cell.angle_gamma   90.00
#
_symmetry.space_group_name_H-M   'P 1'
#
loop_
_entity.id
_entity.type
_entity.pdbx_description
1 polymer ?
#
loop_
_entity_poly.entity_id
_entity_poly.type
_entity_poly.pdbx_seq_one_letter_code
_entity_poly.pdbx_strand_id
1 'polypeptide(L)' 'LGRHHIGSNFFWYLKDPAGNFSEYFSDMDCIVDDQLWEPGIFNDLRALYTWGPPVPPSFLAPEDMAALMTGAHDAG' A
#
# COMPACT_ATOMS: atom_id res chain seq x y z
N LEU A 1 7.02 -5.14 -9.94
CA LEU A 1 6.13 -4.25 -10.72
C LEU A 1 4.72 -4.85 -10.68
N GLY A 2 3.71 -4.02 -10.48
CA GLY A 2 2.30 -4.39 -10.56
C GLY A 2 1.44 -3.23 -11.05
N ARG A 3 0.13 -3.45 -11.12
CA ARG A 3 -0.89 -2.42 -11.41
C ARG A 3 -1.92 -2.42 -10.29
N HIS A 4 -2.07 -1.30 -9.61
CA HIS A 4 -3.14 -1.14 -8.64
C HIS A 4 -4.50 -1.11 -9.35
N HIS A 5 -5.54 -1.64 -8.69
CA HIS A 5 -6.90 -1.42 -9.16
C HIS A 5 -7.37 -0.02 -8.75
N ILE A 6 -7.12 0.34 -7.49
CA ILE A 6 -7.36 1.68 -6.95
C ILE A 6 -6.28 2.62 -7.49
N GLY A 7 -6.68 3.83 -7.90
CA GLY A 7 -5.76 4.79 -8.53
C GLY A 7 -5.32 4.40 -9.94
N SER A 8 -5.52 3.15 -10.35
CA SER A 8 -5.14 2.64 -11.67
C SER A 8 -3.72 3.05 -12.00
N ASN A 9 -2.75 2.82 -11.13
CA ASN A 9 -1.35 3.21 -11.36
C ASN A 9 -0.43 1.99 -11.43
N PHE A 10 0.65 2.09 -12.18
CA PHE A 10 1.76 1.14 -12.02
C PHE A 10 2.44 1.40 -10.68
N PHE A 11 2.88 0.33 -10.02
CA PHE A 11 3.58 0.42 -8.74
C PHE A 11 4.79 -0.50 -8.67
N TRP A 12 5.78 -0.04 -7.92
CA TRP A 12 6.89 -0.85 -7.44
C TRP A 12 7.31 -0.40 -6.04
N TYR A 13 7.26 -1.34 -5.09
CA TYR A 13 7.74 -1.12 -3.72
C TYR A 13 9.19 -1.57 -3.60
N LEU A 14 10.02 -0.69 -3.04
CA LEU A 14 11.40 -0.96 -2.65
C LEU A 14 11.50 -0.91 -1.12
N LYS A 15 12.03 -1.97 -0.50
CA LYS A 15 12.37 -1.98 0.93
C LYS A 15 13.80 -1.47 1.10
N ASP A 16 13.99 -0.38 1.85
CA ASP A 16 15.31 0.15 2.16
C ASP A 16 16.02 -0.70 3.25
N PRO A 17 17.33 -0.49 3.51
CA PRO A 17 18.05 -1.24 4.54
C PRO A 17 17.55 -1.01 5.98
N ALA A 18 16.81 0.08 6.24
CA ALA A 18 16.19 0.37 7.53
C ALA A 18 14.82 -0.30 7.67
N GLY A 19 14.32 -0.96 6.62
CA GLY A 19 13.06 -1.68 6.62
C GLY A 19 11.87 -0.89 6.10
N ASN A 20 12.04 0.38 5.70
CA ASN A 20 10.96 1.20 5.17
C ASN A 20 10.63 0.81 3.73
N PHE A 21 9.35 0.92 3.37
CA PHE A 21 8.90 0.77 1.99
C PHE A 21 8.73 2.13 1.33
N SER A 22 9.36 2.29 0.16
CA SER A 22 9.12 3.42 -0.75
C SER A 22 8.39 2.94 -1.99
N GLU A 23 7.29 3.60 -2.33
CA GLU A 23 6.57 3.35 -3.58
C GLU A 23 7.09 4.23 -4.71
N TYR A 24 7.45 3.59 -5.81
CA TYR A 24 7.61 4.24 -7.09
C TYR A 24 6.36 3.95 -7.92
N PHE A 25 5.67 5.01 -8.33
CA PHE A 25 4.44 4.88 -9.11
C PHE A 25 4.47 5.74 -10.37
N SER A 26 3.64 5.37 -11.34
CA SER A 26 3.37 6.17 -12.52
C SER A 26 1.98 5.87 -13.08
N ASP A 27 1.49 6.76 -13.95
CA ASP A 27 0.24 6.56 -14.70
C ASP A 27 -1.00 6.45 -13.79
N MET A 28 -1.08 7.27 -12.73
CA MET A 28 -2.23 7.31 -11.84
C MET A 28 -3.36 8.15 -12.42
N ASP A 29 -4.57 7.60 -12.39
CA ASP A 29 -5.77 8.32 -12.82
C ASP A 29 -6.07 9.49 -11.87
N CYS A 30 -6.47 10.62 -12.43
CA CYS A 30 -6.89 11.80 -11.70
C CYS A 30 -8.40 11.96 -11.85
N ILE A 31 -9.11 12.05 -10.72
CA ILE A 31 -10.53 12.38 -10.70
C ILE A 31 -10.63 13.89 -10.51
N VAL A 32 -11.14 14.59 -11.52
CA VAL A 32 -11.36 16.05 -11.47
C VAL A 32 -12.77 16.38 -10.97
N ASP A 33 -12.98 17.61 -10.51
CA ASP A 33 -14.23 18.04 -9.85
C ASP A 33 -15.50 17.83 -10.69
N ASP A 34 -15.42 17.92 -12.02
CA ASP A 34 -16.54 17.77 -12.94
C ASP A 34 -16.67 16.35 -13.53
N GLN A 35 -15.82 15.41 -13.09
CA GLN A 35 -15.85 14.04 -13.56
C GLN A 35 -17.03 13.27 -12.94
N LEU A 36 -17.81 12.59 -13.78
CA LEU A 36 -18.88 11.67 -13.36
C LEU A 36 -18.28 10.34 -12.86
N TRP A 37 -17.47 10.40 -11.79
CA TRP A 37 -16.89 9.23 -11.14
C TRP A 37 -17.61 8.93 -9.83
N GLU A 38 -17.91 7.66 -9.61
CA GLU A 38 -18.58 7.18 -8.39
C GLU A 38 -17.60 6.34 -7.54
N PRO A 39 -17.56 6.55 -6.21
CA PRO A 39 -16.70 5.77 -5.34
C PRO A 39 -17.15 4.30 -5.24
N GLY A 40 -16.16 3.39 -5.25
CA GLY A 40 -16.37 1.95 -5.05
C GLY A 40 -15.87 1.47 -3.69
N ILE A 41 -16.48 0.40 -3.18
CA ILE A 41 -15.97 -0.36 -2.01
C ILE A 41 -15.40 -1.68 -2.50
N PHE A 42 -14.13 -1.94 -2.19
CA PHE A 42 -13.42 -3.15 -2.61
C PHE A 42 -12.98 -3.94 -1.38
N ASN A 43 -13.58 -5.12 -1.17
CA ASN A 43 -13.28 -6.02 -0.05
C ASN A 43 -12.47 -7.26 -0.47
N ASP A 44 -11.98 -7.29 -1.71
CA ASP A 44 -11.20 -8.38 -2.28
C ASP A 44 -9.79 -7.91 -2.69
N LEU A 45 -9.07 -8.74 -3.44
CA LEU A 45 -7.71 -8.45 -3.88
C LEU A 45 -7.58 -7.16 -4.70
N ARG A 46 -8.67 -6.62 -5.26
CA ARG A 46 -8.64 -5.32 -5.95
C ARG A 46 -8.28 -4.18 -5.00
N ALA A 47 -8.52 -4.33 -3.69
CA ALA A 47 -8.02 -3.38 -2.71
C ALA A 47 -6.48 -3.28 -2.72
N LEU A 48 -5.79 -4.32 -3.21
CA LEU A 48 -4.34 -4.38 -3.32
C LEU A 48 -3.89 -4.15 -4.76
N TYR A 49 -4.29 -4.98 -5.72
CA TYR A 49 -3.85 -4.84 -7.12
C TYR A 49 -4.77 -5.56 -8.11
N THR A 50 -4.69 -5.15 -9.37
CA THR A 50 -5.25 -5.92 -10.49
C THR A 50 -4.31 -7.06 -10.86
N TRP A 51 -3.01 -6.80 -10.91
CA TRP A 51 -1.97 -7.83 -11.11
C TRP A 51 -0.63 -7.39 -10.51
N GLY A 52 0.22 -8.35 -10.18
CA GLY A 52 1.53 -8.11 -9.58
C GLY A 52 2.06 -9.36 -8.88
N PRO A 53 3.28 -9.31 -8.31
CA PRO A 53 3.76 -10.35 -7.42
C PRO A 53 2.91 -10.41 -6.13
N PRO A 54 2.89 -11.55 -5.41
CA PRO A 54 2.22 -11.63 -4.13
C PRO A 54 2.76 -10.60 -3.15
N VAL A 55 1.88 -10.02 -2.34
CA VAL A 55 2.27 -9.04 -1.31
C VAL A 55 3.17 -9.74 -0.27
N PRO A 56 4.38 -9.21 -0.01
CA PRO A 56 5.24 -9.74 1.05
C PRO A 56 4.52 -9.69 2.40
N PRO A 57 4.58 -10.74 3.25
CA PRO A 57 3.93 -10.71 4.56
C PRO A 57 4.37 -9.53 5.45
N SER A 58 5.64 -9.11 5.33
CA SER A 58 6.20 -7.97 6.05
C SER A 58 5.59 -6.61 5.67
N PHE A 59 4.81 -6.56 4.59
CA PHE A 59 4.07 -5.36 4.21
C PHE A 59 2.87 -5.10 5.12
N LEU A 60 2.28 -6.16 5.68
CA LEU A 60 1.15 -6.08 6.63
C LEU A 60 1.58 -6.30 8.08
N ALA A 61 2.68 -7.03 8.28
CA ALA A 61 3.25 -7.32 9.59
C ALA A 61 4.75 -6.99 9.60
N PRO A 62 5.13 -5.71 9.80
CA PRO A 62 6.54 -5.33 9.82
C PRO A 62 7.31 -6.08 10.91
N GLU A 63 8.54 -6.50 10.57
CA GLU A 63 9.36 -7.42 11.38
C GLU A 63 9.78 -6.80 12.72
N ASP A 64 9.88 -5.47 12.77
CA ASP A 64 10.30 -4.68 13.92
C ASP A 64 9.13 -4.17 14.77
N MET A 65 7.87 -4.44 14.40
CA MET A 65 6.69 -3.96 15.13
C MET A 65 6.74 -4.33 16.61
N ALA A 66 7.09 -5.58 16.94
CA ALA A 66 7.16 -6.00 18.34
C ALA A 66 8.21 -5.21 19.13
N ALA A 67 9.36 -4.93 18.52
CA ALA A 67 10.42 -4.14 19.15
C ALA A 67 10.00 -2.67 19.30
N LEU A 68 9.38 -2.08 18.28
CA LEU A 68 8.89 -0.69 18.32
C LEU A 68 7.75 -0.49 19.33
N MET A 69 6.93 -1.53 19.57
CA MET A 69 5.86 -1.49 20.56
C MET A 69 6.36 -1.74 21.99
N THR A 70 7.61 -2.17 22.18
CA THR A 70 8.20 -2.37 23.51
C THR A 70 8.45 -1.01 24.16
N GLY A 71 7.67 -0.67 25.20
CA GLY A 71 7.71 0.63 25.89
C GLY A 71 6.62 1.63 25.46
N ALA A 72 5.85 1.33 24.40
CA ALA A 72 4.70 2.15 24.01
C ALA A 72 3.52 2.06 25.00
N HIS A 73 3.58 1.10 25.93
CA HIS A 73 2.57 0.86 26.97
C HIS A 73 3.13 1.00 28.39
N ASP A 74 4.10 1.89 28.61
CA ASP A 74 4.37 2.33 29.98
C ASP A 74 3.12 3.01 30.52
N ALA A 75 2.46 2.34 31.47
CA ALA A 75 1.32 2.88 32.19
C ALA A 75 1.77 4.15 32.90
N GLY A 76 1.24 5.30 32.46
CA GLY A 76 1.31 6.54 33.22
C GLY A 76 0.67 6.41 34.59
#